data_AF-A0A6P2CVE1-F1
#
_entry.id   AF-A0A6P2CVE1-F1
#
_cell.length_a   1.000
_cell.length_b   1.000
_cell.length_c   1.000
_cell.angle_alpha   90.00
_cell.angle_beta   90.00
_cell.angle_gamma   90.00
#
_symmetry.space_group_name_H-M   'P 1'
#
loop_
_entity.id
_entity.type
_entity.pdbx_description
1 polymer ?
#
loop_
_entity_poly.entity_id
_entity_poly.type
_entity_poly.pdbx_seq_one_letter_code
_entity_poly.pdbx_strand_id
1 'polypeptide(L)'
;MPPSFHLRPGQPKRYYVGIDVTKTLDTVAVGHLWYQKFGWENLVWKLKRDGADSQRRVDSAHKLLPIRRLQRSFKGQQYADTCILPAGDDGHGLDKLWPGKTGTDNLTEINDNCVFMQTFVTCPTVDAAAASLNDKGVGLIADVLYLSSHGSHSANMFGDVYSDSVFDVSLAAQNKRFFHGVGWLLLSNCYTLSPPAHGDWLKLLNPTVATPANWRRLRGMVGFHEGTCPLAEGSVNVFSNFIDRLANGNTFVVAWREAMRAHGYKDRWGVVCNSKAVDDKIAVWNDDKLDPIGPGDNSYLLFTEGNLGGAPLVPAVDDPFEAFWAKNGVRITRENMNEGNNPLRVGDKVTITVQNTGATPNIPANTDISITLFFVRPDYPFKVVDVVKQFVVLGQTAATAPTISQTNIASKGSDTWSMKTTAATPSVVLSLKCADLSDVTHAGLPFNFRVKLGTQTHDFIRNGNIIVVK
;
A
#
# COMPACT_ATOMS: atom_id res chain seq x y z
N MET A 1 11.87 -21.03 33.36
CA MET A 1 11.20 -19.79 32.94
C MET A 1 11.49 -19.60 31.46
N PRO A 2 10.50 -19.32 30.59
CA PRO A 2 10.80 -18.94 29.22
C PRO A 2 11.70 -17.70 29.24
N PRO A 3 12.67 -17.58 28.31
CA PRO A 3 13.51 -16.40 28.23
C PRO A 3 12.62 -15.16 28.07
N SER A 4 12.86 -14.12 28.88
CA SER A 4 12.20 -12.84 28.68
C SER A 4 12.73 -12.24 27.37
N PHE A 5 11.85 -12.05 26.39
CA PHE A 5 12.15 -11.34 25.14
C PHE A 5 12.08 -9.82 25.30
N HIS A 6 11.92 -9.33 26.54
CA HIS A 6 12.09 -7.92 26.85
C HIS A 6 13.55 -7.50 26.75
N LEU A 7 13.75 -6.25 26.34
CA LEU A 7 15.02 -5.57 26.50
C LEU A 7 15.46 -5.64 27.97
N ARG A 8 16.67 -6.16 28.20
CA ARG A 8 17.32 -6.19 29.50
C ARG A 8 17.78 -4.78 29.89
N PRO A 9 17.88 -4.49 31.20
CA PRO A 9 18.49 -3.25 31.66
C PRO A 9 19.88 -3.06 31.02
N GLY A 10 20.11 -1.89 30.41
CA GLY A 10 21.38 -1.55 29.75
C GLY A 10 21.46 -1.86 28.25
N GLN A 11 20.48 -2.57 27.67
CA GLN A 11 20.40 -2.71 26.21
C GLN A 11 19.97 -1.39 25.55
N PRO A 12 20.43 -1.11 24.31
CA PRO A 12 19.95 0.04 23.55
C PRO A 12 18.43 0.00 23.40
N LYS A 13 17.80 1.16 23.55
CA LYS A 13 16.35 1.29 23.34
C LYS A 13 16.03 0.99 21.88
N ARG A 14 14.93 0.27 21.68
CA ARG A 14 14.33 -0.01 20.38
C ARG A 14 13.02 0.72 20.26
N TYR A 15 12.69 1.09 19.03
CA TYR A 15 11.49 1.89 18.76
C TYR A 15 10.58 1.22 17.75
N TYR A 16 9.28 1.35 17.96
CA TYR A 16 8.27 1.03 16.96
C TYR A 16 7.36 2.24 16.73
N VAL A 17 6.65 2.28 15.60
CA VAL A 17 5.61 3.27 15.35
C VAL A 17 4.43 2.63 14.63
N GLY A 18 3.21 3.01 15.01
CA GLY A 18 1.98 2.60 14.36
C GLY A 18 1.33 3.77 13.63
N ILE A 19 1.00 3.57 12.36
CA ILE A 19 0.27 4.52 11.51
C ILE A 19 -1.05 3.85 11.10
N ASP A 20 -2.14 4.57 11.26
CA ASP A 20 -3.48 4.10 10.89
C ASP A 20 -4.24 5.14 10.08
N VAL A 21 -4.90 4.71 9.01
CA VAL A 21 -5.79 5.55 8.20
C VAL A 21 -7.15 4.92 7.92
N THR A 22 -7.50 3.89 8.67
CA THR A 22 -8.79 3.21 8.58
C THR A 22 -9.45 3.18 9.96
N LYS A 23 -9.40 2.06 10.68
CA LYS A 23 -9.90 1.94 12.04
C LYS A 23 -8.80 1.46 12.95
N THR A 24 -8.49 2.30 13.95
CA THR A 24 -7.34 2.19 14.86
C THR A 24 -7.26 0.95 15.75
N LEU A 25 -8.22 0.03 15.68
CA LEU A 25 -8.27 -1.13 16.56
C LEU A 25 -7.02 -2.02 16.43
N ASP A 26 -6.63 -2.38 15.21
CA ASP A 26 -5.49 -3.27 15.00
C ASP A 26 -4.16 -2.56 15.28
N THR A 27 -3.97 -1.31 14.86
CA THR A 27 -2.79 -0.50 15.20
C THR A 27 -2.60 -0.37 16.72
N VAL A 28 -3.66 -0.07 17.47
CA VAL A 28 -3.61 0.04 18.94
C VAL A 28 -3.27 -1.30 19.58
N ALA A 29 -3.86 -2.40 19.11
CA ALA A 29 -3.59 -3.73 19.63
C ALA A 29 -2.13 -4.18 19.35
N VAL A 30 -1.66 -3.98 18.12
CA VAL A 30 -0.29 -4.32 17.72
C VAL A 30 0.71 -3.55 18.54
N GLY A 31 0.57 -2.23 18.64
CA GLY A 31 1.48 -1.40 19.41
C GLY A 31 1.49 -1.76 20.91
N HIS A 32 0.31 -1.98 21.50
CA HIS A 32 0.18 -2.43 22.88
C HIS A 32 0.92 -3.76 23.13
N LEU A 33 0.68 -4.77 22.27
CA LEU A 33 1.29 -6.08 22.38
C LEU A 33 2.79 -6.04 22.12
N TRP A 34 3.25 -5.22 21.16
CA TRP A 34 4.66 -5.05 20.84
C TRP A 34 5.44 -4.51 22.05
N TYR A 35 4.93 -3.43 22.66
CA TYR A 35 5.48 -2.89 23.90
C TYR A 35 5.43 -3.93 25.03
N GLN A 36 4.28 -4.58 25.25
CA GLN A 36 4.10 -5.55 26.32
C GLN A 36 4.99 -6.79 26.19
N LYS A 37 5.33 -7.23 24.98
CA LYS A 37 6.07 -8.49 24.73
C LYS A 37 7.56 -8.28 24.54
N PHE A 38 7.98 -7.13 24.02
CA PHE A 38 9.39 -6.87 23.68
C PHE A 38 10.00 -5.69 24.45
N GLY A 39 9.19 -4.85 25.08
CA GLY A 39 9.66 -3.67 25.83
C GLY A 39 10.20 -2.55 24.94
N TRP A 40 9.96 -2.62 23.63
CA TRP A 40 10.34 -1.57 22.68
C TRP A 40 9.43 -0.37 22.88
N GLU A 41 9.97 0.85 22.92
CA GLU A 41 9.18 2.05 23.16
C GLU A 41 8.49 2.52 21.88
N ASN A 42 7.30 3.10 21.99
CA ASN A 42 6.69 3.77 20.84
C ASN A 42 7.46 5.07 20.53
N LEU A 43 7.90 5.24 19.29
CA LEU A 43 8.70 6.37 18.83
C LEU A 43 8.02 7.71 19.15
N VAL A 44 6.71 7.82 18.94
CA VAL A 44 5.98 9.09 19.12
C VAL A 44 5.80 9.48 20.59
N TRP A 45 6.18 8.64 21.55
CA TRP A 45 6.22 9.02 22.96
C TRP A 45 7.31 10.04 23.27
N LYS A 46 8.27 10.24 22.35
CA LYS A 46 9.34 11.25 22.42
C LYS A 46 8.86 12.65 22.05
N LEU A 47 7.67 12.76 21.48
CA LEU A 47 6.99 14.04 21.28
C LEU A 47 6.40 14.57 22.60
N LYS A 48 6.26 15.89 22.67
CA LYS A 48 5.63 16.56 23.81
C LYS A 48 4.16 16.15 23.92
N ARG A 49 3.68 15.97 25.15
CA ARG A 49 2.24 15.88 25.40
C ARG A 49 1.62 17.26 25.19
N ASP A 50 0.41 17.29 24.66
CA ASP A 50 -0.37 18.52 24.66
C ASP A 50 -0.76 18.86 26.11
N GLY A 51 -0.62 20.14 26.48
CA GLY A 51 -1.00 20.62 27.80
C GLY A 51 -2.52 20.66 27.99
N ALA A 52 -3.29 20.83 26.91
CA ALA A 52 -4.74 20.85 26.92
C ALA A 52 -5.35 19.44 26.79
N ASP A 53 -4.61 18.50 26.21
CA ASP A 53 -5.07 17.13 25.97
C ASP A 53 -3.96 16.11 26.22
N SER A 54 -3.97 15.51 27.41
CA SER A 54 -2.96 14.52 27.81
C SER A 54 -2.85 13.28 26.92
N GLN A 55 -3.88 12.99 26.11
CA GLN A 55 -3.86 11.88 25.15
C GLN A 55 -3.21 12.28 23.83
N ARG A 56 -3.10 13.58 23.52
CA ARG A 56 -2.49 14.08 22.30
C ARG A 56 -0.98 14.26 22.45
N ARG A 57 -0.26 13.94 21.38
CA ARG A 57 1.14 14.31 21.18
C ARG A 57 1.22 15.44 20.16
N VAL A 58 2.10 16.40 20.42
CA VAL A 58 2.28 17.57 19.57
C VAL A 58 3.55 17.37 18.76
N ASP A 59 3.38 17.31 17.44
CA ASP A 59 4.45 17.50 16.48
C ASP A 59 4.57 19.00 16.17
N SER A 60 5.71 19.60 16.51
CA SER A 60 5.94 21.03 16.29
C SER A 60 6.05 21.41 14.81
N ALA A 61 6.43 20.47 13.94
CA ALA A 61 6.55 20.66 12.50
C ALA A 61 5.22 20.40 11.77
N HIS A 62 4.43 19.42 12.22
CA HIS A 62 3.16 19.02 11.61
C HIS A 62 2.02 19.15 12.61
N LYS A 63 1.68 20.40 12.98
CA LYS A 63 0.75 20.69 14.08
C LYS A 63 -0.65 20.13 13.90
N LEU A 64 -1.08 19.91 12.67
CA LEU A 64 -2.40 19.37 12.32
C LEU A 64 -2.39 17.84 12.18
N LEU A 65 -1.23 17.19 12.22
CA LEU A 65 -1.14 15.73 12.19
C LEU A 65 -1.68 15.16 13.51
N PRO A 66 -2.78 14.38 13.49
CA PRO A 66 -3.31 13.83 14.71
C PRO A 66 -2.42 12.68 15.20
N ILE A 67 -1.86 12.84 16.40
CA ILE A 67 -1.07 11.81 17.08
C ILE A 67 -1.66 11.63 18.48
N ARG A 68 -2.25 10.46 18.75
CA ARG A 68 -3.10 10.29 19.93
C ARG A 68 -2.95 8.92 20.58
N ARG A 69 -2.97 8.92 21.91
CA ARG A 69 -3.15 7.71 22.73
C ARG A 69 -4.62 7.33 22.71
N LEU A 70 -4.88 6.10 22.29
CA LEU A 70 -6.20 5.52 22.17
C LEU A 70 -6.32 4.30 23.08
N GLN A 71 -7.56 3.98 23.47
CA GLN A 71 -7.93 2.76 24.17
C GLN A 71 -8.98 2.03 23.35
N ARG A 72 -8.79 0.73 23.14
CA ARG A 72 -9.65 -0.12 22.32
C ARG A 72 -9.87 -1.45 23.02
N SER A 73 -11.02 -2.06 22.76
CA SER A 73 -11.36 -3.36 23.34
C SER A 73 -11.71 -4.35 22.24
N PHE A 74 -11.23 -5.58 22.37
CA PHE A 74 -11.64 -6.67 21.50
C PHE A 74 -11.62 -7.99 22.28
N LYS A 75 -12.71 -8.77 22.17
CA LYS A 75 -12.91 -10.04 22.90
C LYS A 75 -12.62 -9.93 24.41
N GLY A 76 -13.01 -8.81 25.03
CA GLY A 76 -12.81 -8.55 26.46
C GLY A 76 -11.40 -8.11 26.85
N GLN A 77 -10.41 -8.16 25.95
CA GLN A 77 -9.08 -7.61 26.18
C GLN A 77 -9.06 -6.11 25.88
N GLN A 78 -8.36 -5.34 26.72
CA GLN A 78 -8.15 -3.92 26.57
C GLN A 78 -6.75 -3.66 26.00
N TYR A 79 -6.67 -2.83 24.98
CA TYR A 79 -5.44 -2.37 24.35
C TYR A 79 -5.33 -0.86 24.47
N ALA A 80 -4.10 -0.37 24.61
CA ALA A 80 -3.84 1.05 24.70
C ALA A 80 -2.47 1.40 24.15
N ASP A 81 -2.43 2.26 23.14
CA ASP A 81 -1.20 2.77 22.56
C ASP A 81 -1.39 4.12 21.84
N THR A 82 -0.31 4.74 21.37
CA THR A 82 -0.29 6.02 20.65
C THR A 82 -0.06 5.80 19.16
N CYS A 83 -0.94 6.33 18.33
CA CYS A 83 -0.92 6.14 16.87
C CYS A 83 -0.77 7.49 16.16
N ILE A 84 -0.17 7.46 14.97
CA ILE A 84 -0.26 8.55 13.99
C ILE A 84 -1.50 8.28 13.13
N LEU A 85 -2.36 9.28 12.98
CA LEU A 85 -3.69 9.13 12.39
C LEU A 85 -3.91 10.14 11.24
N PRO A 86 -3.23 10.00 10.10
CA PRO A 86 -3.28 10.99 9.02
C PRO A 86 -4.69 11.31 8.51
N ALA A 87 -5.64 10.36 8.62
CA ALA A 87 -7.03 10.51 8.21
C ALA A 87 -8.01 10.60 9.41
N GLY A 88 -7.51 10.76 10.63
CA GLY A 88 -8.32 10.66 11.86
C GLY A 88 -8.38 9.24 12.43
N ASP A 89 -8.99 9.14 13.61
CA ASP A 89 -9.23 7.91 14.35
C ASP A 89 -10.30 7.01 13.70
N ASP A 90 -11.27 7.64 13.04
CA ASP A 90 -12.30 6.92 12.28
C ASP A 90 -11.89 6.57 10.84
N GLY A 91 -10.73 7.10 10.38
CA GLY A 91 -10.22 6.95 9.02
C GLY A 91 -11.03 7.69 7.95
N HIS A 92 -12.11 8.36 8.36
CA HIS A 92 -13.07 9.07 7.52
C HIS A 92 -12.96 10.60 7.64
N GLY A 93 -12.11 11.11 8.54
CA GLY A 93 -11.96 12.55 8.75
C GLY A 93 -13.22 13.23 9.28
N LEU A 94 -14.13 12.46 9.91
CA LEU A 94 -15.38 12.96 10.49
C LEU A 94 -15.30 13.08 12.01
N ASP A 95 -14.26 12.55 12.61
CA ASP A 95 -14.05 12.63 14.04
C ASP A 95 -13.59 14.02 14.51
N LYS A 96 -13.63 14.21 15.83
CA LYS A 96 -13.37 15.50 16.49
C LYS A 96 -11.90 15.95 16.42
N LEU A 97 -11.01 15.16 15.82
CA LEU A 97 -9.62 15.57 15.60
C LEU A 97 -9.51 16.61 14.48
N TRP A 98 -10.56 16.75 13.68
CA TRP A 98 -10.61 17.65 12.55
C TRP A 98 -11.58 18.83 12.76
N PRO A 99 -11.29 20.02 12.22
CA PRO A 99 -12.11 21.21 12.42
C PRO A 99 -13.38 21.24 11.56
N GLY A 100 -13.38 20.60 10.40
CA GLY A 100 -14.50 20.53 9.46
C GLY A 100 -15.60 19.57 9.89
N LYS A 101 -16.77 19.68 9.26
CA LYS A 101 -17.96 18.87 9.59
C LYS A 101 -18.13 17.66 8.67
N THR A 102 -17.43 17.65 7.55
CA THR A 102 -17.41 16.55 6.58
C THR A 102 -15.97 16.15 6.25
N GLY A 103 -15.76 14.92 5.78
CA GLY A 103 -14.43 14.47 5.36
C GLY A 103 -13.88 15.30 4.19
N THR A 104 -14.76 15.87 3.36
CA THR A 104 -14.40 16.79 2.28
C THR A 104 -13.89 18.13 2.81
N ASP A 105 -14.49 18.66 3.89
CA ASP A 105 -14.04 19.91 4.50
C ASP A 105 -12.60 19.80 5.01
N ASN A 106 -12.20 18.61 5.44
CA ASN A 106 -10.90 18.30 6.03
C ASN A 106 -9.89 17.72 5.02
N LEU A 107 -10.28 17.63 3.74
CA LEU A 107 -9.51 16.89 2.74
C LEU A 107 -8.13 17.50 2.48
N THR A 108 -8.02 18.83 2.54
CA THR A 108 -6.74 19.53 2.33
C THR A 108 -5.74 19.13 3.40
N GLU A 109 -6.12 19.20 4.67
CA GLU A 109 -5.25 18.86 5.80
C GLU A 109 -4.93 17.36 5.85
N ILE A 110 -5.90 16.51 5.51
CA ILE A 110 -5.67 15.06 5.38
C ILE A 110 -4.65 14.80 4.27
N ASN A 111 -4.78 15.45 3.11
CA ASN A 111 -3.84 15.28 2.01
C ASN A 111 -2.45 15.80 2.36
N ASP A 112 -2.32 16.94 3.03
CA ASP A 112 -1.03 17.46 3.51
C ASP A 112 -0.34 16.47 4.46
N ASN A 113 -1.10 15.85 5.36
CA ASN A 113 -0.59 14.79 6.22
C ASN A 113 -0.17 13.55 5.41
N CYS A 114 -0.97 13.11 4.43
CA CYS A 114 -0.60 12.01 3.54
C CYS A 114 0.69 12.31 2.76
N VAL A 115 0.89 13.54 2.27
CA VAL A 115 2.11 13.96 1.58
C VAL A 115 3.35 13.80 2.48
N PHE A 116 3.26 14.18 3.76
CA PHE A 116 4.34 13.93 4.71
C PHE A 116 4.53 12.43 4.97
N MET A 117 3.45 11.66 5.10
CA MET A 117 3.55 10.20 5.32
C MET A 117 4.27 9.47 4.18
N GLN A 118 4.15 9.97 2.95
CA GLN A 118 4.85 9.40 1.79
C GLN A 118 6.37 9.33 1.97
N THR A 119 6.97 10.24 2.75
CA THR A 119 8.40 10.19 3.09
C THR A 119 8.63 9.58 4.46
N PHE A 120 7.80 9.91 5.45
CA PHE A 120 7.93 9.43 6.81
C PHE A 120 7.88 7.89 6.91
N VAL A 121 7.08 7.20 6.10
CA VAL A 121 7.04 5.72 6.07
C VAL A 121 8.41 5.11 5.72
N THR A 122 9.18 5.77 4.85
CA THR A 122 10.52 5.31 4.48
C THR A 122 11.58 5.65 5.53
N CYS A 123 11.31 6.63 6.40
CA CYS A 123 12.14 6.97 7.54
C CYS A 123 11.40 7.62 8.69
N PRO A 124 10.80 6.81 9.55
CA PRO A 124 10.05 7.31 10.69
C PRO A 124 11.01 7.80 11.76
N THR A 125 11.22 9.12 11.83
CA THR A 125 12.14 9.71 12.81
C THR A 125 11.52 10.77 13.68
N VAL A 126 12.03 10.87 14.91
CA VAL A 126 11.71 11.93 15.86
C VAL A 126 12.99 12.65 16.27
N ASP A 127 12.99 13.96 16.09
CA ASP A 127 13.91 14.84 16.78
C ASP A 127 13.29 15.17 18.14
N ALA A 128 13.82 14.56 19.20
CA ALA A 128 13.33 14.77 20.56
C ALA A 128 13.59 16.20 21.08
N ALA A 129 14.64 16.86 20.59
CA ALA A 129 14.97 18.24 21.00
C ALA A 129 14.00 19.24 20.36
N ALA A 130 13.71 19.06 19.07
CA ALA A 130 12.72 19.86 18.35
C ALA A 130 11.26 19.46 18.66
N ALA A 131 11.05 18.28 19.27
CA ALA A 131 9.74 17.65 19.48
C ALA A 131 8.94 17.57 18.16
N SER A 132 9.60 17.10 17.11
CA SER A 132 9.02 17.01 15.76
C SER A 132 9.29 15.66 15.12
N LEU A 133 8.34 15.20 14.32
CA LEU A 133 8.61 14.12 13.36
C LEU A 133 9.43 14.69 12.20
N ASN A 134 10.26 13.84 11.60
CA ASN A 134 10.92 14.14 10.34
C ASN A 134 11.17 12.86 9.53
N ASP A 135 11.62 13.05 8.31
CA ASP A 135 11.89 12.05 7.28
C ASP A 135 13.36 12.10 6.84
N LYS A 136 14.25 12.65 7.66
CA LYS A 136 15.64 12.94 7.29
C LYS A 136 16.66 11.96 7.88
N GLY A 137 16.21 10.98 8.64
CA GLY A 137 17.12 10.08 9.36
C GLY A 137 17.84 10.74 10.53
N VAL A 138 17.33 11.87 11.02
CA VAL A 138 17.95 12.64 12.11
C VAL A 138 17.16 12.44 13.40
N GLY A 139 17.87 12.08 14.47
CA GLY A 139 17.29 11.82 15.78
C GLY A 139 17.07 10.32 16.04
N LEU A 140 15.96 10.01 16.71
CA LEU A 140 15.56 8.62 17.00
C LEU A 140 14.80 8.07 15.80
N ILE A 141 15.04 6.81 15.44
CA ILE A 141 14.41 6.15 14.29
C ILE A 141 13.66 4.91 14.76
N ALA A 142 12.48 4.62 14.18
CA ALA A 142 11.80 3.36 14.47
C ALA A 142 12.55 2.18 13.84
N ASP A 143 12.75 1.11 14.62
CA ASP A 143 13.22 -0.19 14.13
C ASP A 143 12.09 -0.95 13.42
N VAL A 144 10.84 -0.76 13.86
CA VAL A 144 9.64 -1.37 13.27
C VAL A 144 8.58 -0.32 12.97
N LEU A 145 8.00 -0.40 11.77
CA LEU A 145 6.82 0.38 11.40
C LEU A 145 5.65 -0.56 11.15
N TYR A 146 4.52 -0.28 11.77
CA TYR A 146 3.23 -0.91 11.46
C TYR A 146 2.34 0.08 10.72
N LEU A 147 1.77 -0.34 9.60
CA LEU A 147 0.88 0.47 8.79
C LEU A 147 -0.44 -0.28 8.52
N SER A 148 -1.51 0.23 9.11
CA SER A 148 -2.88 -0.22 8.86
C SER A 148 -3.58 0.72 7.89
N SER A 149 -4.02 0.17 6.77
CA SER A 149 -4.63 0.94 5.70
C SER A 149 -5.46 0.03 4.78
N HIS A 150 -6.22 0.64 3.87
CA HIS A 150 -6.57 -0.09 2.66
C HIS A 150 -5.32 -0.33 1.82
N GLY A 151 -5.40 -1.34 0.97
CA GLY A 151 -4.33 -1.70 0.05
C GLY A 151 -4.86 -2.00 -1.34
N SER A 152 -3.96 -1.98 -2.31
CA SER A 152 -4.23 -2.30 -3.71
C SER A 152 -3.11 -3.18 -4.28
N HIS A 153 -3.35 -3.79 -5.45
CA HIS A 153 -2.34 -4.59 -6.16
C HIS A 153 -1.12 -3.77 -6.59
N SER A 154 -1.26 -2.45 -6.71
CA SER A 154 -0.14 -1.52 -6.93
C SER A 154 0.68 -1.23 -5.66
N ALA A 155 0.38 -1.91 -4.56
CA ALA A 155 0.90 -1.65 -3.23
C ALA A 155 0.63 -0.25 -2.67
N ASN A 156 -0.28 0.52 -3.27
CA ASN A 156 -0.74 1.78 -2.68
C ASN A 156 -1.52 1.53 -1.39
N MET A 157 -1.24 2.37 -0.41
CA MET A 157 -1.79 2.36 0.93
C MET A 157 -2.54 3.68 1.14
N PHE A 158 -3.82 3.60 1.47
CA PHE A 158 -4.72 4.76 1.52
C PHE A 158 -5.79 4.58 2.60
N GLY A 159 -6.40 5.68 3.02
CA GLY A 159 -7.46 5.69 4.03
C GLY A 159 -8.86 5.46 3.46
N ASP A 160 -9.88 5.62 4.30
CA ASP A 160 -11.28 5.50 3.89
C ASP A 160 -11.84 6.78 3.22
N VAL A 161 -11.27 7.96 3.55
CA VAL A 161 -11.59 9.22 2.86
C VAL A 161 -11.08 9.20 1.43
N TYR A 162 -11.68 10.01 0.56
CA TYR A 162 -11.21 10.37 -0.79
C TYR A 162 -9.84 11.09 -0.81
N SER A 163 -8.93 10.74 0.09
CA SER A 163 -7.63 11.35 0.27
C SER A 163 -6.56 10.71 -0.60
N ASP A 164 -5.45 11.45 -0.74
CA ASP A 164 -4.24 10.92 -1.31
C ASP A 164 -3.74 9.68 -0.55
N SER A 165 -2.97 8.86 -1.25
CA SER A 165 -2.33 7.70 -0.63
C SER A 165 -1.43 8.15 0.51
N VAL A 166 -1.45 7.40 1.61
CA VAL A 166 -0.50 7.54 2.73
C VAL A 166 0.88 7.10 2.29
N PHE A 167 0.92 6.03 1.48
CA PHE A 167 2.14 5.55 0.85
C PHE A 167 1.82 4.96 -0.53
N ASP A 168 2.38 5.54 -1.59
CA ASP A 168 2.31 5.05 -2.97
C ASP A 168 3.71 4.54 -3.33
N VAL A 169 3.85 3.23 -3.40
CA VAL A 169 5.14 2.54 -3.57
C VAL A 169 5.79 2.93 -4.88
N SER A 170 4.99 3.07 -5.95
CA SER A 170 5.48 3.51 -7.26
C SER A 170 5.98 4.95 -7.21
N LEU A 171 5.23 5.87 -6.60
CA LEU A 171 5.64 7.27 -6.46
C LEU A 171 6.91 7.40 -5.63
N ALA A 172 7.02 6.65 -4.52
CA ALA A 172 8.21 6.64 -3.69
C ALA A 172 9.43 6.12 -4.48
N ALA A 173 9.25 5.04 -5.25
CA ALA A 173 10.31 4.45 -6.06
C ALA A 173 10.80 5.39 -7.17
N GLN A 174 9.88 6.07 -7.85
CA GLN A 174 10.20 7.06 -8.89
C GLN A 174 10.97 8.26 -8.34
N ASN A 175 10.56 8.73 -7.16
CA ASN A 175 11.25 9.80 -6.45
C ASN A 175 12.57 9.35 -5.81
N LYS A 176 13.03 8.12 -6.10
CA LYS A 176 14.27 7.54 -5.56
C LYS A 176 14.31 7.64 -4.04
N ARG A 177 13.15 7.41 -3.41
CA ARG A 177 13.08 7.23 -1.96
C ARG A 177 13.58 5.84 -1.63
N PHE A 178 14.26 5.71 -0.52
CA PHE A 178 14.77 4.44 -0.04
C PHE A 178 14.40 4.30 1.42
N PHE A 179 14.27 3.09 1.94
CA PHE A 179 14.09 2.93 3.37
C PHE A 179 15.39 3.25 4.12
N HIS A 180 15.30 4.13 5.11
CA HIS A 180 16.42 4.47 5.98
C HIS A 180 16.01 4.35 7.46
N GLY A 181 16.57 3.34 8.12
CA GLY A 181 16.47 3.14 9.57
C GLY A 181 15.42 2.11 10.02
N VAL A 182 14.28 2.00 9.35
CA VAL A 182 13.30 0.92 9.62
C VAL A 182 13.92 -0.42 9.23
N GLY A 183 13.95 -1.34 10.19
CA GLY A 183 14.40 -2.70 9.98
C GLY A 183 13.28 -3.57 9.40
N TRP A 184 12.09 -3.52 9.97
CA TRP A 184 10.94 -4.32 9.50
C TRP A 184 9.67 -3.50 9.34
N LEU A 185 8.98 -3.72 8.22
CA LEU A 185 7.68 -3.15 7.91
C LEU A 185 6.58 -4.20 8.11
N LEU A 186 5.55 -3.86 8.89
CA LEU A 186 4.42 -4.73 9.17
C LEU A 186 3.17 -4.14 8.51
N LEU A 187 2.67 -4.82 7.48
CA LEU A 187 1.62 -4.30 6.61
C LEU A 187 0.27 -4.97 6.90
N SER A 188 -0.66 -4.20 7.47
CA SER A 188 -2.06 -4.58 7.64
C SER A 188 -2.89 -3.96 6.53
N ASN A 189 -2.64 -4.41 5.31
CA ASN A 189 -3.28 -3.88 4.11
C ASN A 189 -3.28 -4.90 2.98
N CYS A 190 -4.26 -4.79 2.09
CA CYS A 190 -4.56 -5.81 1.09
C CYS A 190 -3.59 -5.72 -0.11
N TYR A 191 -3.12 -6.85 -0.64
CA TYR A 191 -2.33 -6.97 -1.90
C TYR A 191 -1.01 -6.18 -2.01
N THR A 192 -0.45 -5.71 -0.91
CA THR A 192 0.72 -4.83 -0.97
C THR A 192 2.03 -5.54 -1.26
N LEU A 193 2.09 -6.86 -1.14
CA LEU A 193 3.25 -7.67 -1.56
C LEU A 193 2.98 -8.46 -2.84
N SER A 194 2.01 -8.05 -3.65
CA SER A 194 1.65 -8.76 -4.88
C SER A 194 2.73 -8.60 -5.98
N PRO A 195 2.83 -9.57 -6.93
CA PRO A 195 3.83 -9.54 -8.02
C PRO A 195 4.00 -8.21 -8.77
N PRO A 196 2.91 -7.49 -9.07
CA PRO A 196 2.98 -6.22 -9.77
C PRO A 196 3.83 -5.14 -9.10
N ALA A 197 3.83 -5.09 -7.77
CA ALA A 197 4.55 -4.07 -7.02
C ALA A 197 6.03 -4.42 -6.82
N HIS A 198 6.48 -5.63 -7.18
CA HIS A 198 7.83 -6.11 -6.88
C HIS A 198 8.93 -5.23 -7.48
N GLY A 199 8.74 -4.74 -8.72
CA GLY A 199 9.72 -3.87 -9.37
C GLY A 199 9.93 -2.55 -8.61
N ASP A 200 8.84 -1.97 -8.10
CA ASP A 200 8.92 -0.73 -7.32
C ASP A 200 9.42 -0.98 -5.90
N TRP A 201 9.01 -2.08 -5.25
CA TRP A 201 9.61 -2.51 -3.99
C TRP A 201 11.12 -2.70 -4.12
N LEU A 202 11.60 -3.38 -5.16
CA LEU A 202 13.03 -3.57 -5.40
C LEU A 202 13.78 -2.25 -5.52
N LYS A 203 13.19 -1.22 -6.14
CA LYS A 203 13.79 0.12 -6.21
C LYS A 203 13.89 0.77 -4.83
N LEU A 204 12.88 0.62 -3.98
CA LEU A 204 12.89 1.16 -2.60
C LEU A 204 13.86 0.41 -1.67
N LEU A 205 14.03 -0.89 -1.90
CA LEU A 205 14.86 -1.80 -1.11
C LEU A 205 16.34 -1.69 -1.47
N ASN A 206 16.65 -1.38 -2.73
CA ASN A 206 18.01 -1.31 -3.26
C ASN A 206 18.42 0.14 -3.54
N PRO A 207 18.98 0.86 -2.55
CA PRO A 207 19.51 2.19 -2.79
C PRO A 207 20.62 2.15 -3.84
N THR A 208 20.39 2.86 -4.94
CA THR A 208 21.37 3.05 -6.03
C THR A 208 22.37 4.17 -5.73
N VAL A 209 22.15 4.91 -4.64
CA VAL A 209 23.04 5.95 -4.13
C VAL A 209 23.77 5.47 -2.88
N ALA A 210 24.98 5.96 -2.65
CA ALA A 210 25.75 5.65 -1.45
C ALA A 210 24.97 6.09 -0.20
N THR A 211 24.58 5.11 0.62
CA THR A 211 23.91 5.37 1.89
C THR A 211 24.94 5.79 2.94
N PRO A 212 24.69 6.84 3.74
CA PRO A 212 25.52 7.19 4.89
C PRO A 212 25.82 5.97 5.77
N ALA A 213 27.03 5.90 6.34
CA ALA A 213 27.52 4.73 7.08
C ALA A 213 26.64 4.34 8.30
N ASN A 214 25.83 5.27 8.80
CA ASN A 214 24.91 5.06 9.92
C ASN A 214 23.49 4.66 9.49
N TRP A 215 23.21 4.52 8.18
CA TRP A 215 21.89 4.13 7.70
C TRP A 215 21.71 2.63 7.77
N ARG A 216 20.60 2.21 8.39
CA ARG A 216 20.16 0.81 8.39
C ARG A 216 19.22 0.60 7.21
N ARG A 217 19.47 -0.47 6.43
CA ARG A 217 18.60 -0.89 5.34
C ARG A 217 17.37 -1.61 5.87
N LEU A 218 16.27 -1.56 5.11
CA LEU A 218 15.12 -2.41 5.37
C LEU A 218 15.53 -3.88 5.25
N ARG A 219 15.29 -4.62 6.33
CA ARG A 219 15.58 -6.04 6.46
C ARG A 219 14.46 -6.88 5.86
N GLY A 220 13.21 -6.50 6.10
CA GLY A 220 12.07 -7.16 5.50
C GLY A 220 10.72 -6.51 5.73
N MET A 221 9.71 -7.12 5.15
CA MET A 221 8.32 -6.70 5.17
C MET A 221 7.44 -7.93 5.27
N VAL A 222 6.47 -7.92 6.19
CA VAL A 222 5.40 -8.92 6.24
C VAL A 222 4.10 -8.28 5.77
N GLY A 223 3.28 -9.02 5.04
CA GLY A 223 2.02 -8.50 4.53
C GLY A 223 1.22 -9.53 3.74
N PHE A 224 0.31 -9.03 2.92
CA PHE A 224 -0.60 -9.84 2.11
C PHE A 224 -0.12 -9.85 0.65
N HIS A 225 0.25 -11.03 0.16
CA HIS A 225 0.68 -11.26 -1.22
C HIS A 225 -0.51 -11.32 -2.17
N GLU A 226 -1.58 -11.99 -1.74
CA GLU A 226 -2.82 -12.15 -2.49
C GLU A 226 -4.04 -12.04 -1.57
N GLY A 227 -5.17 -11.66 -2.13
CA GLY A 227 -6.47 -11.61 -1.46
C GLY A 227 -6.76 -10.37 -0.61
N THR A 228 -7.97 -10.39 -0.03
CA THR A 228 -8.36 -9.49 1.07
C THR A 228 -7.55 -9.79 2.32
N CYS A 229 -6.90 -8.75 2.84
CA CYS A 229 -6.62 -8.59 4.25
C CYS A 229 -7.92 -8.67 5.08
N PRO A 230 -7.89 -9.24 6.30
CA PRO A 230 -9.05 -9.23 7.18
C PRO A 230 -9.47 -7.81 7.57
N LEU A 231 -10.69 -7.67 8.06
CA LEU A 231 -11.11 -6.47 8.79
C LEU A 231 -10.27 -6.29 10.06
N ALA A 232 -10.30 -5.10 10.65
CA ALA A 232 -9.49 -4.74 11.82
C ALA A 232 -9.53 -5.80 12.95
N GLU A 233 -10.71 -6.36 13.27
CA GLU A 233 -10.83 -7.44 14.26
C GLU A 233 -10.05 -8.71 13.87
N GLY A 234 -10.09 -9.09 12.59
CA GLY A 234 -9.33 -10.22 12.08
C GLY A 234 -7.83 -9.91 12.06
N SER A 235 -7.44 -8.69 11.72
CA SER A 235 -6.05 -8.21 11.81
C SER A 235 -5.52 -8.29 13.24
N VAL A 236 -6.30 -7.89 14.25
CA VAL A 236 -5.92 -8.08 15.67
C VAL A 236 -5.59 -9.54 15.96
N ASN A 237 -6.43 -10.50 15.55
CA ASN A 237 -6.18 -11.91 15.81
C ASN A 237 -4.87 -12.39 15.14
N VAL A 238 -4.69 -12.07 13.85
CA VAL A 238 -3.52 -12.47 13.07
C VAL A 238 -2.25 -11.88 13.67
N PHE A 239 -2.21 -10.57 13.91
CA PHE A 239 -1.01 -9.92 14.43
C PHE A 239 -0.72 -10.28 15.89
N SER A 240 -1.74 -10.52 16.72
CA SER A 240 -1.52 -11.04 18.08
C SER A 240 -0.83 -12.41 18.02
N ASN A 241 -1.30 -13.30 17.15
CA ASN A 241 -0.69 -14.61 16.97
C ASN A 241 0.74 -14.52 16.39
N PHE A 242 0.98 -13.60 15.46
CA PHE A 242 2.30 -13.29 14.91
C PHE A 242 3.28 -12.82 16.01
N ILE A 243 2.87 -11.85 16.83
CA ILE A 243 3.67 -11.31 17.93
C ILE A 243 3.96 -12.40 18.97
N ASP A 244 2.98 -13.21 19.33
CA ASP A 244 3.18 -14.34 20.26
C ASP A 244 4.18 -15.35 19.70
N ARG A 245 4.15 -15.63 18.39
CA ARG A 245 5.13 -16.52 17.76
C ARG A 245 6.54 -15.95 17.74
N LEU A 246 6.69 -14.65 17.47
CA LEU A 246 7.96 -13.94 17.60
C LEU A 246 8.49 -14.03 19.05
N ALA A 247 7.61 -13.82 20.02
CA ALA A 247 7.91 -13.96 21.45
C ALA A 247 8.15 -15.41 21.88
N ASN A 248 7.95 -16.40 21.00
CA ASN A 248 8.32 -17.80 21.22
C ASN A 248 9.60 -18.18 20.46
N GLY A 249 10.34 -17.21 19.92
CA GLY A 249 11.64 -17.41 19.28
C GLY A 249 11.58 -17.76 17.79
N ASN A 250 10.41 -17.68 17.16
CA ASN A 250 10.29 -17.81 15.70
C ASN A 250 10.90 -16.61 14.98
N THR A 251 11.35 -16.85 13.75
CA THR A 251 11.77 -15.77 12.84
C THR A 251 10.54 -14.98 12.35
N PHE A 252 10.74 -13.80 11.79
CA PHE A 252 9.65 -13.04 11.15
C PHE A 252 8.94 -13.85 10.07
N VAL A 253 9.70 -14.54 9.20
CA VAL A 253 9.15 -15.39 8.13
C VAL A 253 8.26 -16.50 8.70
N VAL A 254 8.77 -17.25 9.67
CA VAL A 254 8.02 -18.38 10.26
C VAL A 254 6.84 -17.89 11.08
N ALA A 255 7.00 -16.84 11.87
CA ALA A 255 5.93 -16.29 12.69
C ALA A 255 4.75 -15.81 11.83
N TRP A 256 5.02 -15.11 10.72
CA TRP A 256 3.96 -14.59 9.85
C TRP A 256 3.21 -15.71 9.14
N ARG A 257 3.94 -16.65 8.53
CA ARG A 257 3.35 -17.84 7.88
C ARG A 257 2.41 -18.58 8.82
N GLU A 258 2.89 -18.91 10.01
CA GLU A 258 2.13 -19.74 10.94
C GLU A 258 0.94 -18.99 11.57
N ALA A 259 1.04 -17.67 11.74
CA ALA A 259 -0.10 -16.84 12.13
C ALA A 259 -1.19 -16.83 11.05
N MET A 260 -0.79 -16.64 9.79
CA MET A 260 -1.72 -16.61 8.66
C MET A 260 -2.41 -17.95 8.44
N ARG A 261 -1.67 -19.07 8.55
CA ARG A 261 -2.23 -20.43 8.49
C ARG A 261 -3.23 -20.69 9.61
N ALA A 262 -2.92 -20.29 10.85
CA ALA A 262 -3.81 -20.47 12.00
C ALA A 262 -5.16 -19.75 11.85
N HIS A 263 -5.24 -18.74 10.99
CA HIS A 263 -6.45 -17.95 10.74
C HIS A 263 -7.06 -18.20 9.35
N GLY A 264 -6.67 -19.28 8.65
CA GLY A 264 -7.28 -19.67 7.38
C GLY A 264 -6.85 -18.84 6.16
N TYR A 265 -5.75 -18.08 6.28
CA TYR A 265 -5.21 -17.22 5.22
C TYR A 265 -3.95 -17.82 4.57
N LYS A 266 -3.88 -19.15 4.49
CA LYS A 266 -2.68 -19.87 4.02
C LYS A 266 -2.17 -19.40 2.65
N ASP A 267 -3.05 -19.06 1.72
CA ASP A 267 -2.67 -18.70 0.34
C ASP A 267 -2.54 -17.18 0.13
N ARG A 268 -2.60 -16.39 1.21
CA ARG A 268 -2.70 -14.92 1.13
C ARG A 268 -1.49 -14.17 1.65
N TRP A 269 -0.61 -14.86 2.38
CA TRP A 269 0.51 -14.23 3.07
C TRP A 269 1.74 -14.10 2.17
N GLY A 270 2.50 -13.04 2.40
CA GLY A 270 3.82 -12.86 1.83
C GLY A 270 4.80 -12.32 2.86
N VAL A 271 6.07 -12.71 2.73
CA VAL A 271 7.19 -12.02 3.38
C VAL A 271 8.22 -11.70 2.33
N VAL A 272 8.60 -10.43 2.22
CA VAL A 272 9.73 -9.98 1.40
C VAL A 272 10.85 -9.58 2.34
N CYS A 273 12.01 -10.24 2.27
CA CYS A 273 13.14 -9.86 3.11
C CYS A 273 14.48 -10.06 2.40
N ASN A 274 15.51 -9.36 2.86
CA ASN A 274 16.88 -9.59 2.42
C ASN A 274 17.29 -11.02 2.81
N SER A 275 18.13 -11.68 2.01
CA SER A 275 18.59 -13.05 2.31
C SER A 275 19.28 -13.15 3.68
N LYS A 276 19.89 -12.07 4.18
CA LYS A 276 20.49 -12.00 5.54
C LYS A 276 19.49 -11.76 6.67
N ALA A 277 18.21 -11.57 6.35
CA ALA A 277 17.13 -11.31 7.31
C ALA A 277 16.15 -12.47 7.48
N VAL A 278 16.36 -13.59 6.76
CA VAL A 278 15.49 -14.78 6.82
C VAL A 278 15.40 -15.35 8.25
N ASP A 279 16.52 -15.32 8.96
CA ASP A 279 16.67 -15.84 10.32
C ASP A 279 16.51 -14.78 11.42
N ASP A 280 16.04 -13.57 11.07
CA ASP A 280 15.83 -12.50 12.04
C ASP A 280 14.86 -12.93 13.15
N LYS A 281 15.32 -12.83 14.40
CA LYS A 281 14.55 -13.09 15.62
C LYS A 281 14.63 -11.88 16.54
N ILE A 282 13.56 -11.60 17.30
CA ILE A 282 13.54 -10.48 18.25
C ILE A 282 14.65 -10.58 19.30
N ALA A 283 14.92 -11.78 19.85
CA ALA A 283 16.00 -11.94 20.83
C ALA A 283 17.38 -11.58 20.27
N VAL A 284 17.66 -11.98 19.03
CA VAL A 284 18.93 -11.67 18.35
C VAL A 284 19.04 -10.18 18.03
N TRP A 285 17.91 -9.55 17.68
CA TRP A 285 17.82 -8.12 17.47
C TRP A 285 18.03 -7.31 18.76
N ASN A 286 17.40 -7.71 19.87
CA ASN A 286 17.60 -7.08 21.17
C ASN A 286 19.05 -7.16 21.66
N ASP A 287 19.78 -8.19 21.24
CA ASP A 287 21.20 -8.37 21.54
C ASP A 287 22.15 -7.67 20.54
N ASP A 288 21.64 -6.92 19.55
CA ASP A 288 22.43 -6.29 18.48
C ASP A 288 23.26 -7.28 17.65
N LYS A 289 22.76 -8.51 17.47
CA LYS A 289 23.45 -9.61 16.79
C LYS A 289 22.84 -10.03 15.45
N LEU A 290 21.95 -9.21 14.88
CA LEU A 290 21.42 -9.51 13.55
C LEU A 290 22.53 -9.44 12.51
N ASP A 291 22.46 -10.31 11.51
CA ASP A 291 23.43 -10.31 10.41
C ASP A 291 23.38 -8.95 9.69
N PRO A 292 24.53 -8.29 9.50
CA PRO A 292 24.57 -6.96 8.89
C PRO A 292 24.23 -7.05 7.40
N ILE A 293 23.36 -6.14 6.95
CA ILE A 293 23.06 -5.91 5.54
C ILE A 293 23.91 -4.71 5.09
N GLY A 294 24.97 -4.98 4.38
CA GLY A 294 25.92 -4.00 3.88
C GLY A 294 25.54 -3.43 2.51
N PRO A 295 26.30 -2.43 2.04
CA PRO A 295 26.22 -1.95 0.66
C PRO A 295 26.43 -3.10 -0.34
N GLY A 296 25.49 -3.29 -1.26
CA GLY A 296 25.56 -4.34 -2.29
C GLY A 296 24.83 -5.65 -1.95
N ASP A 297 24.38 -5.82 -0.70
CA ASP A 297 23.48 -6.93 -0.33
C ASP A 297 22.07 -6.66 -0.87
N ASN A 298 21.89 -6.88 -2.18
CA ASN A 298 20.66 -6.57 -2.92
C ASN A 298 19.81 -7.82 -3.21
N SER A 299 20.12 -8.94 -2.54
CA SER A 299 19.38 -10.19 -2.66
C SER A 299 18.16 -10.16 -1.76
N TYR A 300 17.00 -9.92 -2.34
CA TYR A 300 15.71 -9.97 -1.66
C TYR A 300 14.95 -11.22 -2.09
N LEU A 301 14.32 -11.86 -1.11
CA LEU A 301 13.56 -13.08 -1.27
C LEU A 301 12.09 -12.82 -0.96
N LEU A 302 11.20 -13.43 -1.75
CA LEU A 302 9.77 -13.53 -1.49
C LEU A 302 9.45 -14.94 -0.98
N PHE A 303 8.84 -15.00 0.20
CA PHE A 303 8.28 -16.19 0.82
C PHE A 303 6.77 -16.16 0.72
N THR A 304 6.18 -17.26 0.23
CA THR A 304 4.73 -17.49 0.15
C THR A 304 4.45 -18.95 0.44
N GLU A 305 3.17 -19.35 0.47
CA GLU A 305 2.78 -20.75 0.64
C GLU A 305 3.36 -21.67 -0.45
N GLY A 306 3.39 -21.19 -1.70
CA GLY A 306 3.98 -21.90 -2.83
C GLY A 306 5.51 -21.87 -2.85
N ASN A 307 6.16 -21.03 -2.02
CA ASN A 307 7.60 -20.95 -1.94
C ASN A 307 8.10 -20.69 -0.52
N LEU A 308 8.15 -21.77 0.27
CA LEU A 308 8.59 -21.73 1.66
C LEU A 308 10.11 -21.54 1.82
N GLY A 309 10.90 -21.83 0.78
CA GLY A 309 12.36 -21.64 0.77
C GLY A 309 12.80 -20.24 0.38
N GLY A 310 11.86 -19.41 -0.09
CA GLY A 310 12.14 -18.08 -0.63
C GLY A 310 12.51 -18.15 -2.13
N ALA A 311 11.79 -17.40 -2.96
CA ALA A 311 12.19 -17.12 -4.34
C ALA A 311 12.94 -15.79 -4.38
N PRO A 312 13.90 -15.60 -5.29
CA PRO A 312 14.33 -14.25 -5.64
C PRO A 312 13.12 -13.35 -5.93
N LEU A 313 13.07 -12.20 -5.27
CA LEU A 313 12.12 -11.14 -5.61
C LEU A 313 12.54 -10.61 -6.97
N VAL A 314 11.74 -10.89 -7.99
CA VAL A 314 11.96 -10.41 -9.35
C VAL A 314 10.89 -9.38 -9.69
N PRO A 315 11.22 -8.34 -10.48
CA PRO A 315 10.21 -7.52 -11.13
C PRO A 315 9.24 -8.44 -11.89
N ALA A 316 7.98 -8.01 -12.04
CA ALA A 316 7.11 -8.65 -13.01
C ALA A 316 7.81 -8.66 -14.39
N VAL A 317 7.74 -9.78 -15.10
CA VAL A 317 8.30 -9.92 -16.46
C VAL A 317 7.64 -8.86 -17.35
N ASP A 318 8.42 -8.22 -18.24
CA ASP A 318 7.91 -7.23 -19.20
C ASP A 318 6.64 -7.73 -19.88
N ASP A 319 5.57 -6.97 -19.75
CA ASP A 319 4.26 -7.36 -20.25
C ASP A 319 4.26 -7.45 -21.78
N PRO A 320 3.54 -8.42 -22.35
CA PRO A 320 3.44 -8.58 -23.80
C PRO A 320 2.66 -7.43 -24.46
N PHE A 321 1.86 -6.65 -23.74
CA PHE A 321 1.15 -5.50 -24.28
C PHE A 321 1.02 -4.44 -23.22
N GLU A 322 0.72 -3.18 -23.57
CA GLU A 322 0.33 -2.09 -22.67
C GLU A 322 -1.06 -1.54 -22.94
N ALA A 323 -1.64 -0.90 -21.93
CA ALA A 323 -2.84 -0.11 -22.10
C ALA A 323 -2.82 1.16 -21.26
N PHE A 324 -3.54 2.20 -21.67
CA PHE A 324 -3.54 3.48 -20.95
C PHE A 324 -4.70 4.37 -21.37
N TRP A 325 -5.07 5.27 -20.46
CA TRP A 325 -5.92 6.41 -20.78
C TRP A 325 -5.11 7.51 -21.48
N ALA A 326 -5.74 8.23 -22.39
CA ALA A 326 -5.22 9.49 -22.90
C ALA A 326 -6.33 10.54 -23.02
N LYS A 327 -5.97 11.80 -22.80
CA LYS A 327 -6.85 12.97 -22.90
C LYS A 327 -6.10 14.08 -23.62
N ASN A 328 -6.72 14.67 -24.64
CA ASN A 328 -6.10 15.74 -25.44
C ASN A 328 -4.70 15.38 -25.97
N GLY A 329 -4.49 14.12 -26.36
CA GLY A 329 -3.20 13.61 -26.86
C GLY A 329 -2.15 13.34 -25.76
N VAL A 330 -2.45 13.65 -24.50
CA VAL A 330 -1.58 13.35 -23.36
C VAL A 330 -1.95 11.98 -22.79
N ARG A 331 -0.97 11.07 -22.75
CA ARG A 331 -1.10 9.83 -21.97
C ARG A 331 -1.26 10.19 -20.51
N ILE A 332 -2.38 9.79 -19.94
CA ILE A 332 -2.62 9.98 -18.51
C ILE A 332 -1.80 8.91 -17.81
N THR A 333 -0.92 9.37 -16.93
CA THR A 333 -0.03 8.59 -16.06
C THR A 333 -0.53 8.66 -14.61
N ARG A 334 0.05 7.94 -13.64
CA ARG A 334 -0.28 8.27 -12.23
C ARG A 334 0.28 9.64 -11.86
N GLU A 335 1.46 9.94 -12.36
CA GLU A 335 2.21 11.14 -12.00
C GLU A 335 1.45 12.38 -12.45
N ASN A 336 0.80 12.32 -13.62
CA ASN A 336 0.13 13.47 -14.19
C ASN A 336 -1.41 13.48 -14.01
N MET A 337 -2.06 12.41 -13.53
CA MET A 337 -3.54 12.33 -13.55
C MET A 337 -4.24 13.43 -12.76
N ASN A 338 -3.59 13.99 -11.74
CA ASN A 338 -4.11 15.08 -10.92
C ASN A 338 -3.62 16.46 -11.38
N GLU A 339 -2.75 16.54 -12.39
CA GLU A 339 -2.13 17.78 -12.83
C GLU A 339 -2.95 18.51 -13.90
N GLY A 340 -3.10 19.82 -13.74
CA GLY A 340 -3.67 20.72 -14.75
C GLY A 340 -5.03 20.26 -15.28
N ASN A 341 -5.07 19.92 -16.58
CA ASN A 341 -6.29 19.51 -17.29
C ASN A 341 -6.45 17.98 -17.42
N ASN A 342 -5.60 17.19 -16.77
CA ASN A 342 -5.64 15.73 -16.85
C ASN A 342 -6.79 15.06 -16.07
N PRO A 343 -7.29 15.60 -14.94
CA PRO A 343 -8.47 15.05 -14.27
C PRO A 343 -9.66 14.94 -15.22
N LEU A 344 -10.38 13.81 -15.19
CA LEU A 344 -11.56 13.61 -16.02
C LEU A 344 -12.77 14.38 -15.46
N ARG A 345 -13.50 15.05 -16.35
CA ARG A 345 -14.69 15.85 -16.09
C ARG A 345 -15.78 15.45 -17.06
N VAL A 346 -17.03 15.65 -16.66
CA VAL A 346 -18.18 15.46 -17.56
C VAL A 346 -17.99 16.31 -18.83
N GLY A 347 -18.18 15.69 -19.98
CA GLY A 347 -17.99 16.29 -21.30
C GLY A 347 -16.62 16.05 -21.94
N ASP A 348 -15.61 15.64 -21.16
CA ASP A 348 -14.28 15.34 -21.69
C ASP A 348 -14.31 14.21 -22.71
N LYS A 349 -13.43 14.30 -23.71
CA LYS A 349 -13.15 13.22 -24.65
C LYS A 349 -11.84 12.56 -24.26
N VAL A 350 -11.88 11.23 -24.16
CA VAL A 350 -10.74 10.41 -23.74
C VAL A 350 -10.62 9.18 -24.62
N THR A 351 -9.47 8.54 -24.58
CA THR A 351 -9.24 7.26 -25.24
C THR A 351 -8.64 6.25 -24.28
N ILE A 352 -9.00 4.98 -24.44
CA ILE A 352 -8.23 3.86 -23.90
C ILE A 352 -7.51 3.19 -25.08
N THR A 353 -6.18 3.13 -25.01
CA THR A 353 -5.35 2.43 -26.00
C THR A 353 -4.91 1.10 -25.41
N VAL A 354 -4.93 0.03 -26.20
CA VAL A 354 -4.31 -1.28 -25.91
C VAL A 354 -3.34 -1.57 -27.05
N GLN A 355 -2.05 -1.77 -26.78
CA GLN A 355 -1.02 -1.95 -27.81
C GLN A 355 0.03 -2.98 -27.40
N ASN A 356 0.59 -3.73 -28.35
CA ASN A 356 1.60 -4.76 -28.06
C ASN A 356 2.96 -4.12 -27.70
N THR A 357 3.62 -4.59 -26.64
CA THR A 357 4.94 -4.11 -26.17
C THR A 357 5.99 -5.21 -26.19
N GLY A 358 5.58 -6.45 -26.46
CA GLY A 358 6.47 -7.59 -26.59
C GLY A 358 7.24 -7.60 -27.90
N ALA A 359 8.03 -8.66 -28.10
CA ALA A 359 8.85 -8.85 -29.30
C ALA A 359 8.03 -8.91 -30.61
N THR A 360 6.72 -9.18 -30.52
CA THR A 360 5.81 -9.20 -31.67
C THR A 360 5.07 -7.87 -31.75
N PRO A 361 5.30 -7.01 -32.76
CA PRO A 361 4.79 -5.63 -32.76
C PRO A 361 3.27 -5.50 -32.96
N ASN A 362 2.57 -6.58 -33.34
CA ASN A 362 1.15 -6.54 -33.69
C ASN A 362 0.32 -7.51 -32.82
N ILE A 363 -0.88 -7.06 -32.44
CA ILE A 363 -1.98 -7.87 -31.98
C ILE A 363 -2.56 -8.63 -33.19
N PRO A 364 -2.69 -9.97 -33.15
CA PRO A 364 -3.24 -10.74 -34.27
C PRO A 364 -4.70 -10.35 -34.59
N ALA A 365 -5.12 -10.57 -35.83
CA ALA A 365 -6.53 -10.45 -36.21
C ALA A 365 -7.43 -11.42 -35.41
N ASN A 366 -8.71 -11.07 -35.25
CA ASN A 366 -9.71 -11.85 -34.52
C ASN A 366 -9.41 -12.13 -33.05
N THR A 367 -8.53 -11.33 -32.44
CA THR A 367 -8.18 -11.42 -31.02
C THR A 367 -9.25 -10.72 -30.20
N ASP A 368 -9.80 -11.40 -29.19
CA ASP A 368 -10.75 -10.83 -28.25
C ASP A 368 -10.05 -9.82 -27.33
N ILE A 369 -10.66 -8.65 -27.14
CA ILE A 369 -10.21 -7.61 -26.22
C ILE A 369 -11.35 -7.26 -25.29
N SER A 370 -11.16 -7.40 -23.98
CA SER A 370 -12.10 -6.90 -22.97
C SER A 370 -11.42 -5.89 -22.06
N ILE A 371 -12.06 -4.75 -21.83
CA ILE A 371 -11.59 -3.68 -20.93
C ILE A 371 -12.63 -3.54 -19.82
N THR A 372 -12.27 -3.95 -18.60
CA THR A 372 -13.15 -3.90 -17.42
C THR A 372 -12.70 -2.78 -16.49
N LEU A 373 -13.55 -1.80 -16.21
CA LEU A 373 -13.28 -0.71 -15.28
C LEU A 373 -13.60 -1.11 -13.83
N PHE A 374 -12.81 -0.63 -12.88
CA PHE A 374 -13.10 -0.73 -11.45
C PHE A 374 -12.44 0.42 -10.69
N PHE A 375 -12.93 0.70 -9.47
CA PHE A 375 -12.47 1.85 -8.70
C PHE A 375 -11.07 1.66 -8.10
N VAL A 376 -10.90 0.64 -7.26
CA VAL A 376 -9.67 0.39 -6.49
C VAL A 376 -9.24 -1.06 -6.54
N ARG A 377 -10.20 -1.99 -6.55
CA ARG A 377 -10.02 -3.43 -6.72
C ARG A 377 -11.32 -4.03 -7.28
N PRO A 378 -11.25 -5.13 -8.04
CA PRO A 378 -12.43 -5.78 -8.58
C PRO A 378 -13.44 -6.13 -7.47
N ASP A 379 -13.01 -6.69 -6.35
CA ASP A 379 -13.91 -7.19 -5.32
C ASP A 379 -14.35 -6.16 -4.26
N TYR A 380 -14.17 -4.84 -4.48
CA TYR A 380 -14.61 -3.83 -3.52
C TYR A 380 -16.13 -3.56 -3.62
N PRO A 381 -16.93 -3.80 -2.56
CA PRO A 381 -18.39 -3.85 -2.68
C PRO A 381 -19.13 -2.50 -2.67
N PHE A 382 -18.44 -1.36 -2.85
CA PHE A 382 -19.04 -0.04 -2.53
C PHE A 382 -19.02 1.02 -3.64
N LYS A 383 -18.66 0.71 -4.89
CA LYS A 383 -18.60 1.74 -5.96
C LYS A 383 -19.34 1.26 -7.22
N VAL A 384 -20.25 2.09 -7.71
CA VAL A 384 -20.96 1.85 -8.98
C VAL A 384 -20.01 2.22 -10.11
N VAL A 385 -19.39 1.22 -10.73
CA VAL A 385 -18.91 1.37 -12.11
C VAL A 385 -20.07 0.99 -13.01
N ASP A 386 -20.45 1.93 -13.86
CA ASP A 386 -21.43 1.70 -14.90
C ASP A 386 -20.91 2.40 -16.15
N VAL A 387 -20.26 1.64 -17.03
CA VAL A 387 -19.64 2.17 -18.24
C VAL A 387 -20.64 2.81 -19.19
N VAL A 388 -21.91 2.41 -19.11
CA VAL A 388 -23.00 2.95 -19.96
C VAL A 388 -23.47 4.29 -19.42
N LYS A 389 -23.64 4.40 -18.10
CA LYS A 389 -23.98 5.66 -17.45
C LYS A 389 -22.82 6.65 -17.55
N GLN A 390 -21.59 6.18 -17.34
CA GLN A 390 -20.42 7.03 -17.14
C GLN A 390 -19.77 7.49 -18.45
N PHE A 391 -19.92 6.73 -19.54
CA PHE A 391 -19.24 7.02 -20.80
C PHE A 391 -20.14 6.77 -22.02
N VAL A 392 -20.04 7.66 -22.99
CA VAL A 392 -20.58 7.45 -24.34
C VAL A 392 -19.44 6.99 -25.25
N VAL A 393 -19.61 5.84 -25.91
CA VAL A 393 -18.67 5.38 -26.93
C VAL A 393 -18.79 6.28 -28.15
N LEU A 394 -17.68 6.94 -28.52
CA LEU A 394 -17.59 7.78 -29.70
C LEU A 394 -17.13 7.00 -30.94
N GLY A 395 -16.39 5.91 -30.72
CA GLY A 395 -15.91 5.03 -31.78
C GLY A 395 -14.72 4.20 -31.33
N GLN A 396 -14.20 3.40 -32.26
CA GLN A 396 -13.08 2.50 -32.04
C GLN A 396 -12.25 2.36 -33.32
N THR A 397 -10.98 1.98 -33.18
CA THR A 397 -10.07 1.72 -34.30
C THR A 397 -9.54 0.29 -34.26
N ALA A 398 -9.34 -0.32 -35.44
CA ALA A 398 -8.81 -1.67 -35.64
C ALA A 398 -9.55 -2.81 -34.89
N ALA A 399 -10.81 -2.57 -34.51
CA ALA A 399 -11.64 -3.49 -33.76
C ALA A 399 -13.13 -3.35 -34.13
N THR A 400 -13.91 -4.40 -33.82
CA THR A 400 -15.38 -4.37 -33.90
C THR A 400 -15.97 -3.37 -32.92
N ALA A 401 -17.20 -2.92 -33.16
CA ALA A 401 -17.94 -2.10 -32.21
C ALA A 401 -17.99 -2.78 -30.82
N PRO A 402 -17.79 -2.03 -29.72
CA PRO A 402 -17.75 -2.63 -28.40
C PRO A 402 -19.14 -3.09 -27.98
N THR A 403 -19.22 -4.30 -27.42
CA THR A 403 -20.37 -4.75 -26.63
C THR A 403 -20.11 -4.47 -25.15
N ILE A 404 -21.17 -4.43 -24.35
CA ILE A 404 -21.11 -4.17 -22.92
C ILE A 404 -21.51 -5.41 -22.12
N SER A 405 -20.86 -5.62 -20.99
CA SER A 405 -21.22 -6.68 -20.05
C SER A 405 -20.87 -6.28 -18.61
N GLN A 406 -21.40 -7.05 -17.67
CA GLN A 406 -21.00 -7.01 -16.26
C GLN A 406 -20.14 -8.24 -15.99
N THR A 407 -18.83 -8.04 -15.80
CA THR A 407 -17.90 -9.15 -15.51
C THR A 407 -17.50 -9.21 -14.04
N ASN A 408 -17.65 -8.11 -13.31
CA ASN A 408 -17.41 -8.05 -11.88
C ASN A 408 -18.72 -8.21 -11.10
N ILE A 409 -18.79 -9.26 -10.28
CA ILE A 409 -19.94 -9.56 -9.42
C ILE A 409 -20.19 -8.44 -8.40
N ALA A 410 -19.14 -7.71 -7.99
CA ALA A 410 -19.27 -6.59 -7.07
C ALA A 410 -19.74 -5.28 -7.74
N SER A 411 -19.72 -5.21 -9.08
CA SER A 411 -20.22 -4.04 -9.79
C SER A 411 -21.74 -3.97 -9.71
N LYS A 412 -22.30 -2.75 -9.60
CA LYS A 412 -23.75 -2.52 -9.64
C LYS A 412 -24.26 -2.17 -11.04
N GLY A 413 -23.38 -2.12 -12.04
CA GLY A 413 -23.70 -1.82 -13.44
C GLY A 413 -22.78 -2.58 -14.41
N SER A 414 -22.99 -2.36 -15.71
CA SER A 414 -22.06 -2.89 -16.73
C SER A 414 -20.71 -2.24 -16.53
N ASP A 415 -19.64 -3.02 -16.53
CA ASP A 415 -18.29 -2.55 -16.19
C ASP A 415 -17.27 -2.78 -17.31
N THR A 416 -17.68 -3.49 -18.36
CA THR A 416 -16.77 -4.03 -19.36
C THR A 416 -17.19 -3.67 -20.77
N TRP A 417 -16.21 -3.22 -21.57
CA TRP A 417 -16.33 -3.20 -23.02
C TRP A 417 -15.62 -4.41 -23.62
N SER A 418 -16.26 -5.11 -24.56
CA SER A 418 -15.65 -6.23 -25.29
C SER A 418 -15.64 -5.95 -26.79
N MET A 419 -14.51 -6.20 -27.43
CA MET A 419 -14.23 -5.94 -28.84
C MET A 419 -13.44 -7.11 -29.43
N LYS A 420 -13.35 -7.18 -30.76
CA LYS A 420 -12.49 -8.13 -31.48
C LYS A 420 -11.67 -7.41 -32.53
N THR A 421 -10.37 -7.69 -32.64
CA THR A 421 -9.53 -7.07 -33.69
C THR A 421 -10.00 -7.48 -35.08
N THR A 422 -10.07 -6.52 -36.01
CA THR A 422 -10.54 -6.79 -37.38
C THR A 422 -9.40 -7.20 -38.32
N ALA A 423 -8.16 -6.81 -38.00
CA ALA A 423 -6.94 -7.16 -38.71
C ALA A 423 -5.77 -7.20 -37.71
N ALA A 424 -4.60 -7.69 -38.15
CA ALA A 424 -3.39 -7.56 -37.36
C ALA A 424 -3.02 -6.08 -37.21
N THR A 425 -2.87 -5.60 -35.98
CA THR A 425 -2.74 -4.17 -35.67
C THR A 425 -1.75 -3.94 -34.53
N PRO A 426 -0.95 -2.86 -34.53
CA PRO A 426 -0.09 -2.54 -33.39
C PRO A 426 -0.90 -2.15 -32.15
N SER A 427 -2.08 -1.56 -32.34
CA SER A 427 -2.92 -1.05 -31.26
C SER A 427 -4.41 -1.09 -31.58
N VAL A 428 -5.24 -1.12 -30.54
CA VAL A 428 -6.68 -0.85 -30.56
C VAL A 428 -6.96 0.35 -29.69
N VAL A 429 -7.76 1.29 -30.19
CA VAL A 429 -8.14 2.50 -29.46
C VAL A 429 -9.66 2.56 -29.33
N LEU A 430 -10.15 2.69 -28.10
CA LEU A 430 -11.53 2.97 -27.76
C LEU A 430 -11.68 4.45 -27.42
N SER A 431 -12.49 5.19 -28.16
CA SER A 431 -12.76 6.61 -27.95
C SER A 431 -14.05 6.82 -27.18
N LEU A 432 -14.00 7.61 -26.12
CA LEU A 432 -15.10 7.79 -25.17
C LEU A 432 -15.35 9.28 -24.90
N LYS A 433 -16.58 9.62 -24.52
CA LYS A 433 -16.94 10.90 -23.91
C LYS A 433 -17.44 10.65 -22.49
N CYS A 434 -16.87 11.34 -21.51
CA CYS A 434 -17.36 11.30 -20.13
C CYS A 434 -18.77 11.89 -20.07
N ALA A 435 -19.74 11.13 -19.55
CA ALA A 435 -21.16 11.48 -19.55
C ALA A 435 -21.67 11.83 -18.15
N ASP A 436 -21.55 10.91 -17.20
CA ASP A 436 -21.98 11.12 -15.81
C ASP A 436 -20.92 10.56 -14.86
N LEU A 437 -20.33 11.45 -14.04
CA LEU A 437 -19.33 11.10 -13.04
C LEU A 437 -19.83 11.40 -11.62
N SER A 438 -21.14 11.61 -11.44
CA SER A 438 -21.75 11.99 -10.15
C SER A 438 -21.56 10.94 -9.06
N ASP A 439 -21.52 9.66 -9.42
CA ASP A 439 -21.25 8.55 -8.52
C ASP A 439 -19.73 8.34 -8.26
N VAL A 440 -18.87 9.21 -8.81
CA VAL A 440 -17.41 9.14 -8.73
C VAL A 440 -16.88 10.33 -7.92
N THR A 441 -16.86 10.17 -6.61
CA THR A 441 -16.70 11.23 -5.60
C THR A 441 -15.25 11.69 -5.31
N HIS A 442 -14.39 11.76 -6.33
CA HIS A 442 -12.96 12.19 -6.31
C HIS A 442 -11.89 11.16 -5.86
N ALA A 443 -10.68 11.32 -6.44
CA ALA A 443 -9.43 10.53 -6.40
C ALA A 443 -9.28 9.27 -7.28
N GLY A 444 -10.31 8.85 -8.04
CA GLY A 444 -10.27 7.61 -8.84
C GLY A 444 -10.41 7.78 -10.35
N LEU A 445 -10.09 8.96 -10.91
CA LEU A 445 -10.18 9.21 -12.35
C LEU A 445 -8.80 9.56 -12.95
N PRO A 446 -8.38 8.85 -14.02
CA PRO A 446 -9.16 7.82 -14.70
C PRO A 446 -9.26 6.52 -13.88
N PHE A 447 -10.33 5.75 -14.13
CA PHE A 447 -10.56 4.47 -13.45
C PHE A 447 -9.38 3.52 -13.68
N ASN A 448 -9.12 2.66 -12.70
CA ASN A 448 -8.28 1.49 -12.93
C ASN A 448 -9.04 0.52 -13.85
N PHE A 449 -8.31 -0.27 -14.64
CA PHE A 449 -8.94 -1.24 -15.52
C PHE A 449 -8.14 -2.52 -15.68
N ARG A 450 -8.85 -3.60 -15.96
CA ARG A 450 -8.34 -4.93 -16.31
C ARG A 450 -8.50 -5.10 -17.82
N VAL A 451 -7.49 -5.63 -18.48
CA VAL A 451 -7.56 -5.94 -19.91
C VAL A 451 -7.38 -7.43 -20.13
N LYS A 452 -8.30 -8.03 -20.86
CA LYS A 452 -8.14 -9.35 -21.45
C LYS A 452 -7.76 -9.20 -22.92
N LEU A 453 -6.66 -9.82 -23.34
CA LEU A 453 -6.18 -9.88 -24.72
C LEU A 453 -6.04 -11.36 -25.14
N GLY A 454 -7.00 -11.87 -25.90
CA GLY A 454 -7.10 -13.29 -26.23
C GLY A 454 -7.29 -14.15 -24.97
N THR A 455 -6.32 -15.01 -24.68
CA THR A 455 -6.33 -15.86 -23.47
C THR A 455 -5.65 -15.20 -22.27
N GLN A 456 -4.94 -14.08 -22.49
CA GLN A 456 -4.19 -13.39 -21.45
C GLN A 456 -5.10 -12.37 -20.74
N THR A 457 -5.06 -12.34 -19.42
CA THR A 457 -5.78 -11.33 -18.62
C THR A 457 -4.77 -10.62 -17.75
N HIS A 458 -4.75 -9.29 -17.80
CA HIS A 458 -3.85 -8.44 -17.01
C HIS A 458 -4.70 -7.49 -16.17
N ASP A 459 -4.56 -7.60 -14.86
CA ASP A 459 -5.34 -6.85 -13.89
C ASP A 459 -4.65 -5.52 -13.58
N PHE A 460 -5.38 -4.41 -13.58
CA PHE A 460 -4.85 -3.09 -13.20
C PHE A 460 -3.77 -2.55 -14.13
N ILE A 461 -4.13 -2.30 -15.37
CA ILE A 461 -3.29 -1.47 -16.22
C ILE A 461 -3.47 0.00 -15.78
N ARG A 462 -2.49 0.49 -15.01
CA ARG A 462 -2.47 1.86 -14.53
C ARG A 462 -1.71 2.69 -15.54
N ASN A 463 -2.42 3.33 -16.47
CA ASN A 463 -1.90 4.54 -17.09
C ASN A 463 -0.49 4.36 -17.73
N GLY A 464 -0.22 3.15 -18.22
CA GLY A 464 1.07 2.79 -18.79
C GLY A 464 2.04 1.93 -17.98
N ASN A 465 1.75 1.61 -16.72
CA ASN A 465 2.41 0.54 -15.99
C ASN A 465 1.37 -0.54 -15.71
N ILE A 466 1.62 -1.72 -16.25
CA ILE A 466 0.72 -2.87 -16.10
C ILE A 466 1.09 -3.64 -14.87
N ILE A 467 0.05 -4.14 -14.24
CA ILE A 467 0.10 -4.98 -13.06
C ILE A 467 -0.34 -6.36 -13.57
N VAL A 468 0.46 -7.40 -13.36
CA VAL A 468 0.16 -8.76 -13.83
C VAL A 468 -0.49 -9.56 -12.70
N VAL A 469 -1.61 -10.24 -13.01
CA VAL A 469 -2.08 -11.39 -12.24
C VAL A 469 -2.13 -12.55 -13.23
N LYS A 470 -1.51 -13.68 -12.89
CA LYS A 470 -1.52 -14.90 -13.72
C LYS A 470 -2.90 -15.56 -13.70
#